data_AF-A0A960R8L1-F1
#
_entry.id   AF-A0A960R8L1-F1
#
_cell.length_a   1.000
_cell.length_b   1.000
_cell.length_c   1.000
_cell.angle_alpha   90.00
_cell.angle_beta   90.00
_cell.angle_gamma   90.00
#
_symmetry.space_group_name_H-M   'P 1'
#
loop_
_entity.id
_entity.type
_entity.pdbx_description
1 polymer ?
#
loop_
_entity_poly.entity_id
_entity_poly.type
_entity_poly.pdbx_seq_one_letter_code
_entity_poly.pdbx_strand_id
1 'polypeptide(L)'
;VYAFVFIPIRSALAGDTDRFLERSARLQWGVLTCIYFLSHLPMLLYLPIQGYEGQNAKLLFFVVLVTQLSDVMQYVFGKCFGRHAVAPKVSPGKTVEGLLYGGSATVAVGASLWWCTPFSPLAAAVMSLILVAAGFLGGLVMSAVKRSLGTKDWGHGIPGHGGVLDRLDSLLFAAPVFFHLTGYYFGTNMHLTYAQPEWMRQILHFWSSP
;
A
#
# COMPACT_ATOMS: atom_id res chain seq x y z
N VAL A 1 18.30 4.02 -0.03
CA VAL A 1 19.08 5.24 -0.33
C VAL A 1 20.39 4.92 -1.04
N TYR A 2 21.29 4.10 -0.48
CA TYR A 2 22.59 3.82 -1.11
C TYR A 2 22.51 3.16 -2.50
N ALA A 3 21.61 2.20 -2.70
CA ALA A 3 21.39 1.59 -4.02
C ALA A 3 21.00 2.63 -5.09
N PHE A 4 20.18 3.63 -4.72
CA PHE A 4 19.75 4.68 -5.63
C PHE A 4 20.90 5.57 -6.11
N VAL A 5 21.93 5.76 -5.29
CA VAL A 5 23.13 6.55 -5.63
C VAL A 5 24.17 5.67 -6.34
N PHE A 6 24.37 4.45 -5.86
CA PHE A 6 25.39 3.54 -6.38
C PHE A 6 25.12 3.07 -7.82
N ILE A 7 23.86 2.74 -8.15
CA ILE A 7 23.47 2.26 -9.49
C ILE A 7 23.87 3.25 -10.61
N PRO A 8 23.48 4.53 -10.58
CA PRO A 8 23.85 5.49 -11.62
C PRO A 8 25.36 5.80 -11.63
N ILE A 9 26.02 5.88 -10.47
CA ILE A 9 27.48 6.10 -10.40
C ILE A 9 28.22 4.97 -11.11
N ARG A 10 27.87 3.71 -10.82
CA ARG A 10 28.53 2.54 -11.42
C ARG A 10 28.31 2.47 -12.92
N SER A 11 27.10 2.80 -13.39
CA SER A 11 26.77 2.84 -14.81
C SER A 11 27.54 3.97 -15.53
N ALA A 12 27.67 5.15 -14.90
CA ALA A 12 28.44 6.26 -15.43
C ALA A 12 29.95 5.95 -15.51
N LEU A 13 30.51 5.33 -14.47
CA LEU A 13 31.91 4.89 -14.45
C LEU A 13 32.20 3.79 -15.48
N ALA A 14 31.21 3.00 -15.87
CA ALA A 14 31.33 1.99 -16.92
C ALA A 14 31.31 2.60 -18.35
N GLY A 15 31.11 3.93 -18.47
CA GLY A 15 31.03 4.62 -19.76
C GLY A 15 29.73 4.33 -20.53
N ASP A 16 28.72 3.77 -19.86
CA ASP A 16 27.50 3.30 -20.50
C ASP A 16 26.44 4.41 -20.57
N THR A 17 26.41 5.15 -21.68
CA THR A 17 25.53 6.32 -21.86
C THR A 17 24.19 5.99 -22.53
N ASP A 18 24.05 4.81 -23.13
CA ASP A 18 22.86 4.47 -23.92
C ASP A 18 21.62 4.34 -23.02
N ARG A 19 20.56 5.12 -23.30
CA ARG A 19 19.34 5.16 -22.46
C ARG A 19 19.62 5.21 -20.95
N PHE A 20 20.72 5.88 -20.55
CA PHE A 20 21.26 5.82 -19.18
C PHE A 20 20.22 6.17 -18.13
N LEU A 21 19.49 7.27 -18.34
CA LEU A 21 18.46 7.76 -17.43
C LEU A 21 17.31 6.76 -17.30
N GLU A 22 16.85 6.21 -18.42
CA GLU A 22 15.72 5.28 -18.45
C GLU A 22 16.06 3.95 -17.75
N ARG A 23 17.24 3.38 -18.01
CA ARG A 23 17.68 2.14 -17.34
C ARG A 23 17.89 2.36 -15.85
N SER A 24 18.53 3.46 -15.47
CA SER A 24 18.73 3.82 -14.06
C SER A 24 17.40 4.00 -13.35
N ALA A 25 16.45 4.73 -13.95
CA ALA A 25 15.12 4.93 -13.40
C ALA A 25 14.34 3.61 -13.25
N ARG A 26 14.39 2.72 -14.25
CA ARG A 26 13.74 1.40 -14.18
C ARG A 26 14.30 0.54 -13.04
N LEU A 27 15.62 0.47 -12.90
CA LEU A 27 16.28 -0.29 -11.82
C LEU A 27 15.95 0.29 -10.45
N GLN A 28 16.03 1.61 -10.30
CA GLN A 28 15.68 2.32 -9.08
C GLN A 28 14.22 2.10 -8.70
N TRP A 29 13.29 2.17 -9.67
CA TRP A 29 11.88 1.85 -9.44
C TRP A 29 11.66 0.41 -9.01
N GLY A 30 12.33 -0.55 -9.64
CA GLY A 30 12.26 -1.96 -9.24
C GLY A 30 12.76 -2.19 -7.81
N VAL A 31 13.86 -1.56 -7.43
CA VAL A 31 14.39 -1.60 -6.05
C VAL A 31 13.42 -0.95 -5.06
N LEU A 32 12.84 0.20 -5.41
CA LEU A 32 11.88 0.90 -4.55
C LEU A 32 10.64 0.04 -4.29
N THR A 33 10.06 -0.57 -5.32
CA THR A 33 8.85 -1.38 -5.15
C THR A 33 9.15 -2.73 -4.50
N CYS A 34 10.08 -3.50 -5.05
CA CYS A 34 10.31 -4.88 -4.63
C CYS A 34 11.02 -5.00 -3.28
N ILE A 35 11.86 -4.03 -2.93
CA ILE A 35 12.63 -4.06 -1.68
C ILE A 35 12.01 -3.11 -0.68
N TYR A 36 12.00 -1.81 -0.98
CA TYR A 36 11.61 -0.82 0.02
C TYR A 36 10.12 -0.92 0.38
N PHE A 37 9.21 -0.87 -0.58
CA PHE A 37 7.78 -0.94 -0.29
C PHE A 37 7.38 -2.29 0.30
N LEU A 38 7.82 -3.40 -0.30
CA LEU A 38 7.44 -4.73 0.15
C LEU A 38 7.99 -5.06 1.56
N SER A 39 9.17 -4.54 1.94
CA SER A 39 9.74 -4.80 3.27
C SER A 39 8.93 -4.22 4.42
N HIS A 40 8.03 -3.26 4.16
CA HIS A 40 7.18 -2.69 5.22
C HIS A 40 6.16 -3.70 5.76
N LEU A 41 5.78 -4.71 4.97
CA LEU A 41 4.89 -5.78 5.44
C LEU A 41 5.51 -6.61 6.58
N PRO A 42 6.68 -7.27 6.41
CA PRO A 42 7.31 -7.99 7.52
C PRO A 42 7.79 -7.05 8.63
N MET A 43 8.13 -5.79 8.32
CA MET A 43 8.53 -4.81 9.33
C MET A 43 7.41 -4.50 10.33
N LEU A 44 6.13 -4.62 9.94
CA LEU A 44 5.00 -4.50 10.88
C LEU A 44 5.09 -5.49 12.04
N LEU A 45 5.68 -6.67 11.85
CA LEU A 45 5.84 -7.68 12.90
C LEU A 45 6.70 -7.19 14.05
N TYR A 46 7.60 -6.25 13.80
CA TYR A 46 8.57 -5.72 14.76
C TYR A 46 8.21 -4.32 15.26
N LEU A 47 7.04 -3.79 14.89
CA LEU A 47 6.64 -2.45 15.29
C LEU A 47 6.33 -2.42 16.80
N PRO A 48 7.02 -1.60 17.61
CA PRO A 48 6.76 -1.53 19.04
C PRO A 48 5.49 -0.72 19.28
N ILE A 49 4.43 -1.34 19.80
CA ILE A 49 3.13 -0.70 20.08
C ILE A 49 2.74 -1.04 21.51
N GLN A 50 2.46 0.00 22.31
CA GLN A 50 2.15 -0.15 23.73
C GLN A 50 0.84 -0.93 23.91
N GLY A 51 0.85 -1.98 24.72
CA GLY A 51 -0.33 -2.82 24.97
C GLY A 51 -0.72 -3.75 23.82
N TYR A 52 0.10 -3.84 22.76
CA TYR A 52 -0.15 -4.69 21.58
C TYR A 52 1.00 -5.66 21.28
N GLU A 53 1.87 -5.89 22.27
CA GLU A 53 3.03 -6.76 22.15
C GLU A 53 2.64 -8.20 21.79
N GLY A 54 3.39 -8.82 20.87
CA GLY A 54 3.15 -10.18 20.40
C GLY A 54 1.94 -10.35 19.46
N GLN A 55 1.15 -9.29 19.22
CA GLN A 55 -0.05 -9.35 18.37
C GLN A 55 0.14 -8.70 16.99
N ASN A 56 1.35 -8.25 16.66
CA ASN A 56 1.67 -7.58 15.40
C ASN A 56 1.36 -8.40 14.13
N ALA A 57 1.32 -9.74 14.23
CA ALA A 57 0.85 -10.59 13.14
C ALA A 57 -0.60 -10.26 12.71
N LYS A 58 -1.45 -9.81 13.64
CA LYS A 58 -2.82 -9.38 13.33
C LYS A 58 -2.85 -8.07 12.54
N LEU A 59 -1.88 -7.16 12.72
CA LEU A 59 -1.74 -5.96 11.89
C LEU A 59 -1.37 -6.31 10.45
N LEU A 60 -0.45 -7.26 10.28
CA LEU A 60 -0.11 -7.79 8.96
C LEU A 60 -1.34 -8.44 8.30
N PHE A 61 -2.10 -9.23 9.05
CA PHE A 61 -3.35 -9.80 8.58
C PHE A 61 -4.35 -8.72 8.17
N PHE A 62 -4.52 -7.67 8.99
CA PHE A 62 -5.42 -6.56 8.71
C PHE A 62 -5.07 -5.85 7.39
N VAL A 63 -3.81 -5.44 7.21
CA VAL A 63 -3.40 -4.73 5.98
C VAL A 63 -3.58 -5.61 4.75
N VAL A 64 -3.17 -6.88 4.81
CA VAL A 64 -3.32 -7.81 3.68
C VAL A 64 -4.79 -8.04 3.37
N LEU A 65 -5.60 -8.35 4.38
CA LEU A 65 -7.02 -8.66 4.17
C LEU A 65 -7.76 -7.44 3.62
N VAL A 66 -7.61 -6.26 4.22
CA VAL A 66 -8.33 -5.05 3.81
C VAL A 66 -7.91 -4.62 2.40
N THR A 67 -6.62 -4.63 2.07
CA THR A 67 -6.16 -4.25 0.73
C THR A 67 -6.62 -5.25 -0.34
N GLN A 68 -6.51 -6.55 -0.09
CA GLN A 68 -6.94 -7.58 -1.05
C GLN A 68 -8.48 -7.61 -1.20
N LEU A 69 -9.21 -7.46 -0.10
CA LEU A 69 -10.66 -7.33 -0.14
C LEU A 69 -11.07 -6.10 -0.95
N SER A 70 -10.32 -5.00 -0.84
CA SER A 70 -10.55 -3.80 -1.64
C SER A 70 -10.49 -4.09 -3.13
N ASP A 71 -9.45 -4.80 -3.60
CA ASP A 71 -9.32 -5.13 -5.02
C ASP A 71 -10.51 -5.98 -5.51
N VAL A 72 -10.96 -6.95 -4.70
CA VAL A 72 -12.12 -7.79 -5.03
C VAL A 72 -13.41 -6.98 -5.03
N MET A 73 -13.68 -6.20 -3.99
CA MET A 73 -14.91 -5.42 -3.87
C MET A 73 -14.98 -4.35 -4.95
N GLN A 74 -13.90 -3.63 -5.21
CA GLN A 74 -13.87 -2.64 -6.28
C GLN A 74 -14.09 -3.28 -7.66
N TYR A 75 -13.56 -4.49 -7.89
CA TYR A 75 -13.82 -5.24 -9.11
C TYR A 75 -15.27 -5.69 -9.23
N VAL A 76 -15.85 -6.28 -8.18
CA VAL A 76 -17.24 -6.77 -8.18
C VAL A 76 -18.21 -5.62 -8.36
N PHE A 77 -18.13 -4.58 -7.54
CA PHE A 77 -19.00 -3.41 -7.65
C PHE A 77 -18.74 -2.65 -8.96
N GLY A 78 -17.50 -2.61 -9.42
CA GLY A 78 -17.16 -2.02 -10.72
C GLY A 78 -17.76 -2.81 -11.90
N LYS A 79 -17.90 -4.12 -11.79
CA LYS A 79 -18.58 -4.96 -12.80
C LYS A 79 -20.10 -4.83 -12.74
N CYS A 80 -20.68 -4.74 -11.55
CA CYS A 80 -22.14 -4.66 -11.38
C CYS A 80 -22.70 -3.27 -11.66
N PHE A 81 -21.99 -2.20 -11.25
CA PHE A 81 -22.50 -0.83 -11.26
C PHE A 81 -21.61 0.15 -12.04
N GLY A 82 -20.44 -0.28 -12.52
CA GLY A 82 -19.47 0.60 -13.15
C GLY A 82 -19.96 1.17 -14.47
N ARG A 83 -19.87 2.50 -14.59
CA ARG A 83 -20.17 3.25 -15.82
C ARG A 83 -18.98 4.12 -16.22
N HIS A 84 -18.24 4.64 -15.25
CA HIS A 84 -17.14 5.57 -15.50
C HIS A 84 -15.80 4.93 -15.17
N ALA A 85 -15.03 4.57 -16.20
CA ALA A 85 -13.66 4.10 -16.01
C ALA A 85 -12.74 5.25 -15.55
N VAL A 86 -11.94 5.01 -14.51
CA VAL A 86 -11.07 6.04 -13.91
C VAL A 86 -9.87 6.36 -14.82
N ALA A 87 -9.25 5.33 -15.38
CA ALA A 87 -8.09 5.48 -16.26
C ALA A 87 -8.19 4.49 -17.43
N PRO A 88 -9.00 4.78 -18.47
CA PRO A 88 -9.32 3.82 -19.53
C PRO A 88 -8.10 3.26 -20.26
N LYS A 89 -7.08 4.09 -20.49
CA LYS A 89 -5.84 3.70 -21.20
C LYS A 89 -4.89 2.86 -20.35
N VAL A 90 -5.01 2.93 -19.02
CA VAL A 90 -4.11 2.26 -18.06
C VAL A 90 -4.75 0.99 -17.52
N SER A 91 -5.99 1.10 -17.05
CA SER A 91 -6.77 0.03 -16.42
C SER A 91 -8.26 0.21 -16.72
N PRO A 92 -8.77 -0.32 -17.85
CA PRO A 92 -10.17 -0.15 -18.25
C PRO A 92 -11.17 -0.80 -17.27
N GLY A 93 -10.73 -1.77 -16.46
CA GLY A 93 -11.58 -2.44 -15.47
C GLY A 93 -11.78 -1.68 -14.16
N LYS A 94 -11.05 -0.58 -13.92
CA LYS A 94 -11.17 0.22 -12.70
C LYS A 94 -12.17 1.37 -12.93
N THR A 95 -13.26 1.36 -12.17
CA THR A 95 -14.35 2.35 -12.31
C THR A 95 -14.51 3.20 -11.06
N VAL A 96 -15.03 4.41 -11.22
CA VAL A 96 -15.33 5.34 -10.11
C VAL A 96 -16.34 4.71 -9.16
N GLU A 97 -17.37 4.06 -9.70
CA GLU A 97 -18.39 3.38 -8.91
C GLU A 97 -17.80 2.19 -8.13
N GLY A 98 -16.88 1.44 -8.74
CA GLY A 98 -16.14 0.38 -8.05
C GLY A 98 -15.35 0.92 -6.86
N LEU A 99 -14.63 2.03 -7.06
CA LEU A 99 -13.90 2.69 -5.98
C LEU A 99 -14.81 3.21 -4.87
N LEU A 100 -15.95 3.84 -5.20
CA LEU A 100 -16.85 4.41 -4.21
C LEU A 100 -17.63 3.33 -3.45
N TYR A 101 -18.32 2.44 -4.15
CA TYR A 101 -19.17 1.41 -3.52
C TYR A 101 -18.33 0.26 -2.97
N GLY A 102 -17.40 -0.26 -3.77
CA GLY A 102 -16.51 -1.35 -3.33
C GLY A 102 -15.52 -0.87 -2.27
N GLY A 103 -15.00 0.35 -2.40
CA GLY A 103 -14.16 0.96 -1.38
C GLY A 103 -14.90 1.21 -0.07
N SER A 104 -16.10 1.82 -0.10
CA SER A 104 -16.89 2.03 1.13
C SER A 104 -17.30 0.72 1.81
N ALA A 105 -17.68 -0.31 1.05
CA ALA A 105 -17.95 -1.65 1.59
C ALA A 105 -16.70 -2.23 2.28
N THR A 106 -15.52 -2.08 1.67
CA THR A 106 -14.26 -2.53 2.27
C THR A 106 -13.91 -1.74 3.54
N VAL A 107 -14.16 -0.43 3.56
CA VAL A 107 -13.97 0.40 4.76
C VAL A 107 -14.87 -0.06 5.90
N ALA A 108 -16.12 -0.40 5.62
CA ALA A 108 -17.04 -0.93 6.63
C ALA A 108 -16.56 -2.28 7.21
N VAL A 109 -16.04 -3.18 6.36
CA VAL A 109 -15.43 -4.44 6.81
C VAL A 109 -14.15 -4.19 7.61
N GLY A 110 -13.30 -3.27 7.17
CA GLY A 110 -12.10 -2.91 7.92
C GLY A 110 -12.41 -2.27 9.28
N ALA A 111 -13.46 -1.45 9.37
CA ALA A 111 -13.96 -0.90 10.63
C ALA A 111 -14.46 -2.00 11.58
N SER A 112 -15.14 -3.04 11.07
CA SER A 112 -15.61 -4.16 11.90
C SER A 112 -14.49 -5.09 12.37
N LEU A 113 -13.30 -5.00 11.78
CA LEU A 113 -12.09 -5.71 12.18
C LEU A 113 -11.26 -4.98 13.25
N TRP A 114 -11.78 -3.89 13.85
CA TRP A 114 -11.05 -3.12 14.87
C TRP A 114 -10.49 -3.99 16.01
N TRP A 115 -11.20 -5.05 16.41
CA TRP A 115 -10.80 -6.01 17.46
C TRP A 115 -9.50 -6.77 17.17
N CYS A 116 -9.05 -6.82 15.91
CA CYS A 116 -7.78 -7.42 15.52
C CYS A 116 -6.66 -6.39 15.33
N THR A 117 -6.87 -5.15 15.78
CA THR A 117 -5.93 -4.04 15.69
C THR A 117 -5.87 -3.29 17.02
N PRO A 118 -4.83 -2.47 17.27
CA PRO A 118 -4.80 -1.56 18.42
C PRO A 118 -5.65 -0.30 18.20
N PHE A 119 -6.52 -0.29 17.18
CA PHE A 119 -7.27 0.90 16.75
C PHE A 119 -8.69 0.89 17.31
N SER A 120 -9.24 2.07 17.63
CA SER A 120 -10.68 2.24 17.82
C SER A 120 -11.45 1.94 16.52
N PRO A 121 -12.77 1.66 16.55
CA PRO A 121 -13.55 1.39 15.34
C PRO A 121 -13.46 2.50 14.29
N LEU A 122 -13.45 3.75 14.72
CA LEU A 122 -13.28 4.90 13.83
C LEU A 122 -11.86 4.95 13.24
N ALA A 123 -10.84 4.71 14.05
CA ALA A 123 -9.46 4.65 13.58
C ALA A 123 -9.25 3.52 12.57
N ALA A 124 -9.81 2.33 12.81
CA ALA A 124 -9.80 1.21 11.86
C ALA A 124 -10.50 1.57 10.54
N ALA A 125 -11.62 2.29 10.59
CA ALA A 125 -12.30 2.78 9.39
C ALA A 125 -11.42 3.75 8.57
N VAL A 126 -10.78 4.72 9.24
CA VAL A 126 -9.91 5.69 8.56
C VAL A 126 -8.66 5.01 7.99
N MET A 127 -8.02 4.11 8.75
CA MET A 127 -6.89 3.33 8.23
C MET A 127 -7.30 2.49 7.02
N SER A 128 -8.49 1.90 7.04
CA SER A 128 -9.02 1.14 5.90
C SER A 128 -9.28 2.04 4.69
N LEU A 129 -9.81 3.25 4.89
CA LEU A 129 -10.01 4.22 3.80
C LEU A 129 -8.67 4.59 3.15
N ILE A 130 -7.64 4.82 3.96
CA ILE A 130 -6.30 5.11 3.46
C ILE A 130 -5.72 3.91 2.70
N LEU A 131 -5.90 2.69 3.21
CA LEU A 131 -5.48 1.46 2.54
C LEU A 131 -6.17 1.28 1.18
N VAL A 132 -7.48 1.53 1.11
CA VAL A 132 -8.27 1.49 -0.13
C VAL A 132 -7.72 2.49 -1.14
N ALA A 133 -7.47 3.73 -0.72
CA ALA A 133 -6.94 4.78 -1.60
C ALA A 133 -5.51 4.47 -2.08
N ALA A 134 -4.62 4.11 -1.15
CA ALA A 134 -3.23 3.77 -1.45
C ALA A 134 -3.13 2.53 -2.36
N GLY A 135 -3.92 1.49 -2.08
CA GLY A 135 -3.98 0.28 -2.90
C GLY A 135 -4.54 0.55 -4.31
N PHE A 136 -5.58 1.37 -4.41
CA PHE A 136 -6.14 1.78 -5.70
C PHE A 136 -5.12 2.52 -6.57
N LEU A 137 -4.46 3.53 -5.99
CA LEU A 137 -3.42 4.33 -6.64
C LEU A 137 -2.21 3.47 -7.01
N GLY A 138 -1.72 2.63 -6.10
CA GLY A 138 -0.63 1.70 -6.35
C GLY A 138 -0.93 0.77 -7.52
N GLY A 139 -2.11 0.17 -7.53
CA GLY A 139 -2.51 -0.68 -8.66
C GLY A 139 -2.64 0.08 -9.98
N LEU A 140 -3.01 1.37 -9.98
CA LEU A 140 -3.00 2.20 -11.19
C LEU A 140 -1.57 2.48 -11.68
N VAL A 141 -0.66 2.82 -10.77
CA VAL A 141 0.77 3.04 -11.10
C VAL A 141 1.37 1.76 -11.67
N MET A 142 1.17 0.62 -11.01
CA MET A 142 1.69 -0.68 -11.48
C MET A 142 1.09 -1.07 -12.83
N SER A 143 -0.21 -0.80 -13.05
CA SER A 143 -0.83 -0.98 -14.36
C SER A 143 -0.16 -0.10 -15.43
N ALA A 144 0.12 1.17 -15.12
CA ALA A 144 0.78 2.08 -16.06
C ALA A 144 2.22 1.64 -16.39
N VAL A 145 2.96 1.16 -15.39
CA VAL A 145 4.30 0.59 -15.59
C VAL A 145 4.25 -0.63 -16.50
N LYS A 146 3.29 -1.55 -16.30
CA LYS A 146 3.11 -2.70 -17.20
C LYS A 146 2.89 -2.25 -18.64
N ARG A 147 2.03 -1.25 -18.86
CA ARG A 147 1.77 -0.68 -20.20
C ARG A 147 2.99 -0.02 -20.83
N SER A 148 3.81 0.69 -20.05
CA SER A 148 5.03 1.32 -20.58
C SER A 148 6.08 0.29 -21.00
N LEU A 149 6.06 -0.91 -20.41
CA LEU A 149 6.91 -2.03 -20.78
C LEU A 149 6.32 -2.90 -21.91
N GLY A 150 5.14 -2.54 -22.44
CA GLY A 150 4.47 -3.31 -23.50
C GLY A 150 3.85 -4.62 -23.03
N THR A 151 3.75 -4.86 -21.72
CA THR A 151 3.14 -6.06 -21.14
C THR A 151 1.83 -5.75 -20.42
N LYS A 152 1.01 -6.78 -20.21
CA LYS A 152 -0.21 -6.70 -19.38
C LYS A 152 0.01 -7.22 -17.97
N ASP A 153 0.83 -8.26 -17.82
CA ASP A 153 1.05 -9.01 -16.58
C ASP A 153 2.57 -9.17 -16.35
N TRP A 154 2.99 -9.29 -15.09
CA TRP A 154 4.42 -9.42 -14.75
C TRP A 154 4.99 -10.82 -15.09
N GLY A 155 4.14 -11.82 -15.29
CA GLY A 155 4.52 -13.19 -15.65
C GLY A 155 3.33 -14.13 -15.74
N HIS A 156 3.58 -15.43 -15.96
CA HIS A 156 2.56 -16.47 -16.16
C HIS A 156 2.42 -17.43 -14.97
N GLY A 157 2.75 -16.96 -13.76
CA GLY A 157 2.88 -17.84 -12.58
C GLY A 157 1.61 -18.57 -12.16
N ILE A 158 0.42 -18.02 -12.46
CA ILE A 158 -0.87 -18.67 -12.17
C ILE A 158 -1.74 -18.63 -13.43
N PRO A 159 -2.13 -19.80 -13.99
CA PRO A 159 -3.00 -19.86 -15.17
C PRO A 159 -4.29 -19.06 -14.95
N GLY A 160 -4.52 -18.05 -15.80
CA GLY A 160 -5.71 -17.19 -15.76
C GLY A 160 -5.72 -16.07 -14.70
N HIS A 161 -4.67 -15.91 -13.88
CA HIS A 161 -4.63 -14.93 -12.78
C HIS A 161 -3.42 -13.98 -12.80
N GLY A 162 -2.53 -14.09 -13.81
CA GLY A 162 -1.31 -13.30 -13.94
C GLY A 162 -0.14 -13.87 -13.12
N GLY A 163 0.83 -13.02 -12.79
CA GLY A 163 1.96 -13.35 -11.93
C GLY A 163 1.65 -13.13 -10.44
N VAL A 164 2.45 -13.75 -9.57
CA VAL A 164 2.40 -13.51 -8.11
C VAL A 164 2.59 -12.02 -7.77
N LEU A 165 3.43 -11.33 -8.53
CA LEU A 165 3.66 -9.88 -8.41
C LEU A 165 2.41 -9.05 -8.71
N ASP A 166 1.52 -9.50 -9.61
CA ASP A 166 0.27 -8.77 -9.90
C ASP A 166 -0.68 -8.73 -8.69
N ARG A 167 -0.52 -9.67 -7.73
CA ARG A 167 -1.28 -9.69 -6.47
C ARG A 167 -0.71 -8.75 -5.42
N LEU A 168 0.53 -8.33 -5.58
CA LEU A 168 1.20 -7.40 -4.67
C LEU A 168 1.05 -5.95 -5.13
N ASP A 169 0.58 -5.69 -6.35
CA ASP A 169 0.49 -4.35 -6.96
C ASP A 169 -0.17 -3.30 -6.03
N SER A 170 -1.27 -3.65 -5.37
CA SER A 170 -1.98 -2.78 -4.42
C SER A 170 -1.25 -2.69 -3.07
N LEU A 171 -0.68 -3.81 -2.59
CA LEU A 171 0.07 -3.87 -1.34
C LEU A 171 1.34 -3.03 -1.37
N LEU A 172 1.97 -2.84 -2.53
CA LEU A 172 3.19 -2.05 -2.66
C LEU A 172 3.01 -0.61 -2.18
N PHE A 173 1.87 0.02 -2.44
CA PHE A 173 1.62 1.38 -1.95
C PHE A 173 0.93 1.38 -0.59
N ALA A 174 0.09 0.38 -0.32
CA ALA A 174 -0.62 0.28 0.95
C ALA A 174 0.32 0.00 2.14
N ALA A 175 1.30 -0.90 1.97
CA ALA A 175 2.20 -1.34 3.03
C ALA A 175 3.05 -0.22 3.66
N PRO A 176 3.82 0.60 2.90
CA PRO A 176 4.61 1.67 3.49
C PRO A 176 3.74 2.75 4.13
N VAL A 177 2.60 3.11 3.51
CA VAL A 177 1.69 4.12 4.05
C VAL A 177 1.11 3.65 5.38
N PHE A 178 0.62 2.42 5.44
CA PHE A 178 0.07 1.82 6.65
C PHE A 178 1.12 1.72 7.75
N PHE A 179 2.31 1.20 7.44
CA PHE A 179 3.40 1.08 8.41
C PHE A 179 3.76 2.41 9.05
N HIS A 180 3.96 3.46 8.25
CA HIS A 180 4.36 4.77 8.78
C HIS A 180 3.24 5.40 9.61
N LEU A 181 1.99 5.28 9.19
CA LEU A 181 0.85 5.80 9.96
C LEU A 181 0.67 5.05 11.28
N THR A 182 0.70 3.72 11.26
CA THR A 182 0.61 2.92 12.48
C THR A 182 1.77 3.21 13.42
N GLY A 183 3.00 3.29 12.91
CA GLY A 183 4.17 3.61 13.71
C GLY A 183 4.12 5.03 14.29
N TYR A 184 3.67 6.01 13.52
CA TYR A 184 3.60 7.41 13.94
C TYR A 184 2.53 7.64 15.01
N TYR A 185 1.32 7.10 14.82
CA TYR A 185 0.19 7.34 15.72
C TYR A 185 0.15 6.36 16.91
N PHE A 186 0.63 5.13 16.76
CA PHE A 186 0.48 4.08 17.79
C PHE A 186 1.79 3.48 18.28
N GLY A 187 2.93 3.77 17.65
CA GLY A 187 4.21 3.15 17.98
C GLY A 187 4.95 3.82 19.14
N THR A 188 5.38 3.06 20.16
CA THR A 188 5.84 3.48 21.50
C THR A 188 7.11 4.35 21.56
N ASN A 189 7.68 4.80 20.43
CA ASN A 189 8.96 5.54 20.43
C ASN A 189 9.04 6.69 19.40
N MET A 190 8.04 6.89 18.53
CA MET A 190 8.12 7.99 17.55
C MET A 190 7.81 9.36 18.17
N HIS A 191 6.96 9.38 19.21
CA HIS A 191 6.61 10.56 19.99
C HIS A 191 7.76 11.10 20.87
N LEU A 192 8.82 10.32 21.11
CA LEU A 192 10.03 10.81 21.79
C LEU A 192 10.97 11.57 20.84
N THR A 193 10.87 11.34 19.53
CA THR A 193 11.68 12.04 18.53
C THR A 193 11.04 13.38 18.11
N TYR A 194 9.73 13.52 18.29
CA TYR A 194 8.97 14.74 17.97
C TYR A 194 8.19 15.20 19.21
N ALA A 195 8.57 16.33 19.82
CA ALA A 195 7.77 16.96 20.86
C ALA A 195 6.39 17.33 20.31
N GLN A 196 5.37 16.54 20.62
CA GLN A 196 4.04 16.69 20.02
C GLN A 196 3.27 17.82 20.70
N PRO A 197 2.69 18.78 19.95
CA PRO A 197 1.84 19.82 20.51
C PRO A 197 0.55 19.25 21.14
N GLU A 198 0.03 19.92 22.18
CA GLU A 198 -1.08 19.47 23.02
C GLU A 198 -2.35 19.04 22.26
N TRP A 199 -2.72 19.75 21.19
CA TRP A 199 -3.88 19.39 20.36
C TRP A 199 -3.74 18.01 19.69
N MET A 200 -2.51 17.62 19.34
CA MET A 200 -2.23 16.33 18.72
C MET A 200 -2.28 15.20 19.75
N ARG A 201 -1.91 15.46 21.01
CA ARG A 201 -2.11 14.51 22.12
C ARG A 201 -3.59 14.24 22.39
N GLN A 202 -4.43 15.27 22.36
CA GLN A 202 -5.88 15.12 22.52
C GLN A 202 -6.49 14.25 21.41
N ILE A 203 -6.05 14.45 20.16
CA ILE A 203 -6.44 13.60 19.04
C ILE A 203 -5.91 12.18 19.27
N LEU A 204 -4.63 11.98 19.54
CA LEU A 204 -4.08 10.63 19.79
C LEU A 204 -4.83 9.86 20.87
N HIS A 205 -5.17 10.50 21.99
CA HIS A 205 -6.00 9.91 23.03
C HIS A 205 -7.39 9.52 22.52
N PHE A 206 -8.04 10.35 21.71
CA PHE A 206 -9.32 10.01 21.08
C PHE A 206 -9.19 8.80 20.12
N TRP A 207 -8.04 8.61 19.47
CA TRP A 207 -7.81 7.51 18.53
C TRP A 207 -7.43 6.19 19.20
N SER A 208 -6.76 6.24 20.35
CA SER A 208 -6.27 5.07 21.09
C SER A 208 -7.20 4.59 22.22
N SER A 209 -8.22 5.37 22.57
CA SER A 209 -9.19 4.98 23.60
C SER A 209 -10.16 3.93 23.05
N PRO A 210 -10.36 2.79 23.74
CA PRO A 210 -11.31 1.75 23.35
C PRO A 210 -12.77 2.22 23.40
#